data_AF-A0A8S3Y1R5-F1
#
_entry.id   AF-A0A8S3Y1R5-F1
#
_cell.length_a   1.000
_cell.length_b   1.000
_cell.length_c   1.000
_cell.angle_alpha   90.00
_cell.angle_beta   90.00
_cell.angle_gamma   90.00
#
_symmetry.space_group_name_H-M   'P 1'
#
loop_
_entity.id
_entity.type
_entity.pdbx_description
1 polymer ?
#
loop_
_entity_poly.entity_id
_entity_poly.type
_entity_poly.pdbx_seq_one_letter_code
_entity_poly.pdbx_strand_id
1 'polypeptide(L)'
;MLVTYLEASRDLCETDSILFGAALAVCRIIGAKVSTAGRATGHSSAIPAWRRRIEERIAKARALIGRLICFRSGNNRPRIVRTVRMAFAGSNVSLSQPDITQKPTERIDDLKQRIAAWGKRIRRYTERSTRFNQNRLFQSDQKRLYESLERPMVSGTGPAPNQADTVAFWRGLWSEPVNHSEGPWTEVVASQCAGITPMDPVIITPDDVAEAVRRAPNWKSPGLDGLHHYWLKGFMVCHSVLARQFQEALNQKSLPSLFTTGITHLVPKDQGPLPVGRQGASGAGAGRGSMRTASRARGAARPPSSPSHPSSPPAGLVSAGSSRAQQSAPASGGVRRMRWTTQMNSNALRAYFRAKGGETGCLAYRARMHRLFAELEPSLTVAEQNLADRVRYILRSNIFDVAELERLRREAVPSSDENATAEDTAPQMVEQPANVDAAVNTPVVVDSNDDGTVAQELELEHMRSTLEEAIVETRCTPLENRPRLPRIALSKRNRAVVRALNPMLVTYLEASRDLCETDSILFGAALAVCRIIGAKVSTAGRATGHSSAIPAWRRRIEERIAKARALIGRLICFRSGNNRPRIVRTVRMAFAGTNVGLSQPDITQN
;
A
#
# COMPACT_ATOMS: atom_id res chain seq x y z
N MET A 1 -10.71 3.62 -22.43
CA MET A 1 -9.73 4.51 -21.78
C MET A 1 -8.94 3.75 -20.74
N LEU A 2 -9.29 3.70 -19.45
CA LEU A 2 -8.41 3.00 -18.48
C LEU A 2 -8.17 1.53 -18.82
N VAL A 3 -9.25 0.77 -19.10
CA VAL A 3 -9.17 -0.65 -19.46
C VAL A 3 -8.29 -0.89 -20.70
N THR A 4 -8.43 -0.08 -21.74
CA THR A 4 -7.62 -0.19 -22.98
C THR A 4 -6.14 0.11 -22.75
N TYR A 5 -5.78 0.97 -21.79
CA TYR A 5 -4.37 1.15 -21.39
C TYR A 5 -3.87 -0.04 -20.55
N LEU A 6 -4.69 -0.57 -19.64
CA LEU A 6 -4.36 -1.76 -18.84
C LEU A 6 -4.18 -3.03 -19.69
N GLU A 7 -5.00 -3.21 -20.72
CA GLU A 7 -4.89 -4.32 -21.69
C GLU A 7 -3.67 -4.18 -22.61
N ALA A 8 -3.26 -2.94 -22.92
CA ALA A 8 -2.01 -2.66 -23.64
C ALA A 8 -0.76 -2.76 -22.74
N SER A 9 -0.92 -2.90 -21.43
CA SER A 9 0.17 -2.91 -20.46
C SER A 9 1.01 -4.19 -20.57
N ARG A 10 2.32 -4.01 -20.72
CA ARG A 10 3.29 -5.06 -21.05
C ARG A 10 3.95 -5.66 -19.80
N ASP A 11 3.88 -4.97 -18.67
CA ASP A 11 4.33 -5.42 -17.36
C ASP A 11 3.66 -4.69 -16.18
N LEU A 12 3.96 -5.14 -14.96
CA LEU A 12 3.34 -4.65 -13.73
C LEU A 12 3.72 -3.19 -13.38
N CYS A 13 4.87 -2.68 -13.83
CA CYS A 13 5.29 -1.30 -13.59
C CYS A 13 4.55 -0.33 -14.52
N GLU A 14 4.31 -0.74 -15.77
CA GLU A 14 3.44 -0.01 -16.68
C GLU A 14 1.98 -0.03 -16.17
N THR A 15 1.50 -1.17 -15.66
CA THR A 15 0.18 -1.30 -15.02
C THR A 15 0.04 -0.35 -13.82
N ASP A 16 1.02 -0.33 -12.92
CA ASP A 16 1.05 0.57 -11.75
C ASP A 16 1.07 2.05 -12.18
N SER A 17 1.86 2.39 -13.20
CA SER A 17 1.93 3.75 -13.76
C SER A 17 0.59 4.19 -14.37
N ILE A 18 -0.11 3.30 -15.07
CA ILE A 18 -1.42 3.53 -15.66
C ILE A 18 -2.50 3.70 -14.56
N LEU A 19 -2.49 2.85 -13.54
CA LEU A 19 -3.38 2.95 -12.39
C LEU A 19 -3.15 4.25 -11.59
N PHE A 20 -1.89 4.62 -11.38
CA PHE A 20 -1.50 5.88 -10.71
C PHE A 20 -1.91 7.11 -11.53
N GLY A 21 -1.70 7.07 -12.86
CA GLY A 21 -2.17 8.10 -13.78
C GLY A 21 -3.70 8.26 -13.78
N ALA A 22 -4.43 7.15 -13.70
CA ALA A 22 -5.88 7.15 -13.59
C ALA A 22 -6.37 7.70 -12.25
N ALA A 23 -5.74 7.31 -11.14
CA ALA A 23 -6.03 7.88 -9.81
C ALA A 23 -5.79 9.40 -9.79
N LEU A 24 -4.69 9.87 -10.39
CA LEU A 24 -4.42 11.30 -10.58
C LEU A 24 -5.49 12.02 -11.42
N ALA A 25 -5.96 11.41 -12.50
CA ALA A 25 -7.03 11.96 -13.32
C ALA A 25 -8.35 12.05 -12.53
N VAL A 26 -8.74 11.00 -11.80
CA VAL A 26 -9.91 10.99 -10.93
C VAL A 26 -9.81 12.06 -9.84
N CYS A 27 -8.66 12.20 -9.18
CA CYS A 27 -8.45 13.27 -8.20
C CYS A 27 -8.61 14.67 -8.80
N ARG A 28 -8.11 14.90 -10.02
CA ARG A 28 -8.29 16.20 -10.73
C ARG A 28 -9.75 16.46 -11.09
N ILE A 29 -10.47 15.46 -11.60
CA ILE A 29 -11.89 15.55 -11.97
C ILE A 29 -12.77 15.87 -10.75
N ILE A 30 -12.45 15.30 -9.58
CA ILE A 30 -13.19 15.54 -8.32
C ILE A 30 -12.70 16.82 -7.58
N GLY A 31 -11.76 17.58 -8.17
CA GLY A 31 -11.22 18.81 -7.56
C GLY A 31 -10.34 18.58 -6.32
N ALA A 32 -9.86 17.36 -6.10
CA ALA A 32 -8.98 17.02 -4.99
C ALA A 32 -7.56 17.56 -5.22
N LYS A 33 -7.00 18.26 -4.23
CA LYS A 33 -5.65 18.81 -4.29
C LYS A 33 -4.58 17.71 -4.24
N VAL A 34 -4.07 17.31 -5.40
CA VAL A 34 -2.89 16.46 -5.50
C VAL A 34 -1.62 17.31 -5.31
N SER A 35 -0.81 17.00 -4.31
CA SER A 35 0.52 17.61 -4.12
C SER A 35 1.60 16.80 -4.83
N THR A 36 2.52 17.46 -5.53
CA THR A 36 3.66 16.80 -6.18
C THR A 36 4.77 16.44 -5.18
N ALA A 37 5.44 15.31 -5.41
CA ALA A 37 6.55 14.83 -4.60
C ALA A 37 7.71 15.84 -4.61
N GLY A 38 7.79 16.63 -3.53
CA GLY A 38 8.69 17.79 -3.44
C GLY A 38 8.17 18.85 -2.48
N ARG A 39 6.83 18.98 -2.34
CA ARG A 39 6.19 19.67 -1.21
C ARG A 39 5.42 18.69 -0.35
N ALA A 40 6.20 17.93 0.43
CA ALA A 40 5.75 17.51 1.74
C ALA A 40 5.65 18.78 2.62
N THR A 41 4.55 19.52 2.49
CA THR A 41 4.07 20.33 3.61
C THR A 41 3.75 19.32 4.70
N GLY A 42 4.71 19.09 5.60
CA GLY A 42 4.46 18.22 6.75
C GLY A 42 3.18 18.68 7.41
N HIS A 43 2.31 17.73 7.76
CA HIS A 43 1.26 17.98 8.74
C HIS A 43 1.93 18.16 10.11
N SER A 44 2.68 19.27 10.26
CA SER A 44 2.69 20.03 11.50
C SER A 44 1.24 20.09 11.96
N SER A 45 1.03 19.77 13.24
CA SER A 45 -0.27 19.68 13.89
C SER A 45 -0.93 21.06 13.94
N ALA A 46 -1.45 21.50 12.79
CA ALA A 46 -1.95 22.84 12.57
C ALA A 46 -3.15 23.05 13.49
N ILE A 47 -2.99 23.97 14.44
CA ILE A 47 -3.96 24.25 15.49
C ILE A 47 -5.35 24.39 14.86
N PRO A 48 -6.35 23.56 15.26
CA PRO A 48 -7.64 23.51 14.59
C PRO A 48 -8.29 24.89 14.46
N ALA A 49 -8.98 25.14 13.35
CA ALA A 49 -9.58 26.45 13.07
C ALA A 49 -10.59 26.90 14.16
N TRP A 50 -11.24 25.97 14.86
CA TRP A 50 -12.07 26.31 16.03
C TRP A 50 -11.23 26.83 17.20
N ARG A 51 -10.05 26.25 17.44
CA ARG A 51 -9.17 26.60 18.56
C ARG A 51 -8.54 27.96 18.33
N ARG A 52 -7.98 28.20 17.14
CA ARG A 52 -7.45 29.53 16.72
C ARG A 52 -8.49 30.64 16.88
N ARG A 53 -9.74 30.44 16.44
CA ARG A 53 -10.83 31.44 16.59
C ARG A 53 -11.16 31.76 18.05
N ILE A 54 -11.04 30.80 18.97
CA ILE A 54 -11.31 31.05 20.40
C ILE A 54 -10.09 31.71 21.06
N GLU A 55 -8.87 31.28 20.74
CA GLU A 55 -7.62 31.89 21.21
C GLU A 55 -7.52 33.36 20.76
N GLU A 56 -7.90 33.67 19.51
CA GLU A 56 -7.95 35.03 18.99
C GLU A 56 -9.00 35.90 19.71
N ARG A 57 -10.17 35.35 20.06
CA ARG A 57 -11.18 36.04 20.88
C ARG A 57 -10.66 36.34 22.29
N ILE A 58 -9.95 35.38 22.91
CA ILE A 58 -9.28 35.58 24.20
C ILE A 58 -8.22 36.68 24.10
N ALA A 59 -7.39 36.68 23.05
CA ALA A 59 -6.37 37.71 22.83
C ALA A 59 -6.99 39.11 22.65
N LYS A 60 -8.02 39.24 21.81
CA LYS A 60 -8.77 40.50 21.60
C LYS A 60 -9.41 41.01 22.90
N ALA A 61 -9.99 40.12 23.72
CA ALA A 61 -10.56 40.49 25.02
C ALA A 61 -9.48 40.93 26.03
N ARG A 62 -8.34 40.23 26.13
CA ARG A 62 -7.20 40.65 26.95
C ARG A 62 -6.66 42.03 26.54
N ALA A 63 -6.50 42.27 25.23
CA ALA A 63 -6.07 43.55 24.70
C ALA A 63 -7.10 44.69 24.88
N LEU A 64 -8.38 44.37 25.11
CA LEU A 64 -9.41 45.34 25.47
C LEU A 64 -9.40 45.61 26.98
N ILE A 65 -9.29 44.57 27.83
CA ILE A 65 -9.12 44.70 29.28
C ILE A 65 -7.92 45.62 29.58
N GLY A 66 -6.75 45.38 28.97
CA GLY A 66 -5.57 46.24 29.18
C GLY A 66 -5.82 47.71 28.82
N ARG A 67 -6.58 47.99 27.76
CA ARG A 67 -6.93 49.37 27.38
C ARG A 67 -7.97 50.01 28.31
N LEU A 68 -8.91 49.23 28.85
CA LEU A 68 -9.86 49.69 29.87
C LEU A 68 -9.16 49.95 31.22
N ILE A 69 -8.17 49.15 31.60
CA ILE A 69 -7.34 49.38 32.80
C ILE A 69 -6.52 50.66 32.65
N CYS A 70 -5.85 50.87 31.51
CA CYS A 70 -5.13 52.13 31.25
C CYS A 70 -6.04 53.36 31.30
N PHE A 71 -7.26 53.27 30.75
CA PHE A 71 -8.25 54.34 30.82
C PHE A 71 -8.70 54.61 32.27
N ARG A 72 -9.00 53.57 33.06
CA ARG A 72 -9.32 53.68 34.50
C ARG A 72 -8.17 54.29 35.31
N SER A 73 -6.92 54.08 34.88
CA SER A 73 -5.72 54.67 35.50
C SER A 73 -5.43 56.11 35.05
N GLY A 74 -6.41 56.81 34.45
CA GLY A 74 -6.30 58.21 34.03
C GLY A 74 -5.66 58.46 32.65
N ASN A 75 -5.31 57.41 31.89
CA ASN A 75 -4.62 57.59 30.61
C ASN A 75 -5.59 57.94 29.47
N ASN A 76 -5.86 59.23 29.31
CA ASN A 76 -6.81 59.78 28.33
C ASN A 76 -6.23 60.02 26.92
N ARG A 77 -5.16 59.31 26.52
CA ARG A 77 -4.61 59.42 25.15
C ARG A 77 -5.69 59.12 24.09
N PRO A 78 -5.81 59.91 23.00
CA PRO A 78 -6.92 59.79 22.04
C PRO A 78 -7.16 58.38 21.46
N ARG A 79 -6.09 57.59 21.25
CA ARG A 79 -6.19 56.19 20.77
C ARG A 79 -6.84 55.25 21.79
N ILE A 80 -6.62 55.47 23.09
CA ILE A 80 -7.24 54.71 24.17
C ILE A 80 -8.72 55.10 24.26
N VAL A 81 -9.00 56.40 24.37
CA VAL A 81 -10.38 56.93 24.45
C VAL A 81 -11.21 56.48 23.24
N ARG A 82 -10.67 56.53 22.01
CA ARG A 82 -11.35 56.02 20.80
C ARG A 82 -11.64 54.52 20.87
N THR A 83 -10.74 53.72 21.45
CA THR A 83 -11.00 52.29 21.68
C THR A 83 -12.13 52.09 22.69
N VAL A 84 -12.11 52.80 23.82
CA VAL A 84 -13.13 52.69 24.86
C VAL A 84 -14.50 53.10 24.31
N ARG A 85 -14.57 54.23 23.60
CA ARG A 85 -15.78 54.71 22.92
C ARG A 85 -16.36 53.69 21.94
N MET A 86 -15.50 52.97 21.20
CA MET A 86 -15.92 51.86 20.32
C MET A 86 -16.32 50.58 21.07
N ALA A 87 -15.79 50.34 22.27
CA ALA A 87 -16.12 49.17 23.10
C ALA A 87 -17.49 49.26 23.80
N PHE A 88 -18.02 50.47 23.90
CA PHE A 88 -19.36 50.83 24.39
C PHE A 88 -20.28 51.38 23.28
N ALA A 89 -19.86 51.35 22.01
CA ALA A 89 -20.70 51.81 20.90
C ALA A 89 -21.99 50.97 20.80
N GLY A 90 -23.14 51.64 20.71
CA GLY A 90 -24.47 51.01 20.77
C GLY A 90 -24.96 50.67 22.19
N SER A 91 -24.21 51.03 23.23
CA SER A 91 -24.72 51.11 24.61
C SER A 91 -25.03 52.57 24.94
N ASN A 92 -26.09 52.85 25.72
CA ASN A 92 -26.49 54.22 26.12
C ASN A 92 -25.56 54.82 27.20
N VAL A 93 -24.24 54.67 27.03
CA VAL A 93 -23.21 55.07 27.99
C VAL A 93 -22.45 56.27 27.42
N SER A 94 -22.83 57.46 27.86
CA SER A 94 -22.09 58.69 27.54
C SER A 94 -20.79 58.77 28.35
N LEU A 95 -19.69 59.16 27.69
CA LEU A 95 -18.38 59.40 28.31
C LEU A 95 -18.31 60.71 29.13
N SER A 96 -19.46 61.32 29.46
CA SER A 96 -19.56 62.56 30.24
C SER A 96 -20.40 62.42 31.53
N GLN A 97 -20.82 61.21 31.91
CA GLN A 97 -21.60 60.98 33.14
C GLN A 97 -20.75 60.54 34.33
N PRO A 98 -21.15 60.78 35.59
CA PRO A 98 -20.35 60.49 36.78
C PRO A 98 -19.97 58.99 36.95
N ASP A 99 -20.75 58.05 36.40
CA ASP A 99 -20.51 56.59 36.50
C ASP A 99 -19.30 56.05 35.70
N ILE A 100 -18.48 56.92 35.08
CA ILE A 100 -17.35 56.53 34.21
C ILE A 100 -16.34 55.60 34.89
N THR A 101 -16.28 55.53 36.22
CA THR A 101 -15.37 54.64 36.96
C THR A 101 -15.91 53.22 37.15
N GLN A 102 -17.24 53.06 37.28
CA GLN A 102 -17.88 51.77 37.52
C GLN A 102 -18.08 50.97 36.23
N LYS A 103 -18.61 51.60 35.18
CA LYS A 103 -18.97 50.94 33.90
C LYS A 103 -17.77 50.25 33.19
N PRO A 104 -16.53 50.78 33.20
CA PRO A 104 -15.35 50.05 32.73
C PRO A 104 -14.96 48.86 33.60
N THR A 105 -15.26 48.88 34.89
CA THR A 105 -14.97 47.79 35.83
C THR A 105 -15.89 46.60 35.57
N GLU A 106 -17.20 46.84 35.49
CA GLU A 106 -18.19 45.85 35.03
C GLU A 106 -17.78 45.24 33.70
N ARG A 107 -17.39 46.08 32.73
CA ARG A 107 -16.97 45.64 31.40
C ARG A 107 -15.67 44.83 31.40
N ILE A 108 -14.75 45.11 32.32
CA ILE A 108 -13.54 44.29 32.54
C ILE A 108 -13.94 42.91 33.08
N ASP A 109 -14.85 42.84 34.04
CA ASP A 109 -15.26 41.58 34.67
C ASP A 109 -16.10 40.71 33.73
N ASP A 110 -17.00 41.30 32.95
CA ASP A 110 -17.63 40.72 31.75
C ASP A 110 -16.60 39.99 30.86
N LEU A 111 -15.51 40.68 30.53
CA LEU A 111 -14.48 40.15 29.64
C LEU A 111 -13.65 39.05 30.32
N LYS A 112 -13.37 39.16 31.63
CA LYS A 112 -12.75 38.08 32.42
C LYS A 112 -13.63 36.83 32.42
N GLN A 113 -14.93 36.95 32.71
CA GLN A 113 -15.88 35.84 32.70
C GLN A 113 -15.96 35.18 31.32
N ARG A 114 -16.01 35.97 30.24
CA ARG A 114 -16.02 35.46 28.85
C ARG A 114 -14.71 34.75 28.49
N ILE A 115 -13.55 35.26 28.92
CA ILE A 115 -12.25 34.57 28.76
C ILE A 115 -12.25 33.22 29.49
N ALA A 116 -12.73 33.18 30.74
CA ALA A 116 -12.82 31.94 31.51
C ALA A 116 -13.76 30.91 30.84
N ALA A 117 -14.92 31.34 30.35
CA ALA A 117 -15.87 30.50 29.61
C ALA A 117 -15.27 29.98 28.28
N TRP A 118 -14.51 30.81 27.57
CA TRP A 118 -13.79 30.42 26.35
C TRP A 118 -12.65 29.42 26.64
N GLY A 119 -11.90 29.59 27.73
CA GLY A 119 -10.91 28.62 28.20
C GLY A 119 -11.54 27.27 28.54
N LYS A 120 -12.64 27.26 29.31
CA LYS A 120 -13.45 26.05 29.58
C LYS A 120 -13.98 25.39 28.29
N ARG A 121 -14.32 26.17 27.25
CA ARG A 121 -14.71 25.64 25.94
C ARG A 121 -13.53 24.99 25.20
N ILE A 122 -12.34 25.60 25.21
CA ILE A 122 -11.14 24.99 24.61
C ILE A 122 -10.84 23.64 25.27
N ARG A 123 -10.79 23.59 26.61
CA ARG A 123 -10.53 22.35 27.36
C ARG A 123 -11.51 21.24 26.97
N ARG A 124 -12.82 21.49 27.04
CA ARG A 124 -13.85 20.50 26.67
C ARG A 124 -13.73 20.00 25.22
N TYR A 125 -13.35 20.86 24.27
CA TYR A 125 -13.23 20.47 22.86
C TYR A 125 -11.95 19.68 22.60
N THR A 126 -10.84 20.03 23.25
CA THR A 126 -9.59 19.24 23.22
C THR A 126 -9.81 17.85 23.82
N GLU A 127 -10.42 17.76 25.00
CA GLU A 127 -10.73 16.48 25.64
C GLU A 127 -11.65 15.61 24.76
N ARG A 128 -12.72 16.18 24.19
CA ARG A 128 -13.61 15.46 23.27
C ARG A 128 -12.86 14.94 22.05
N SER A 129 -12.00 15.76 21.44
CA SER A 129 -11.20 15.35 20.28
C SER A 129 -10.20 14.25 20.62
N THR A 130 -9.61 14.30 21.82
CA THR A 130 -8.66 13.30 22.31
C THR A 130 -9.37 11.97 22.54
N ARG A 131 -10.49 11.96 23.29
CA ARG A 131 -11.32 10.77 23.53
C ARG A 131 -11.83 10.15 22.22
N PHE A 132 -12.29 10.97 21.27
CA PHE A 132 -12.71 10.47 19.95
C PHE A 132 -11.56 9.78 19.20
N ASN A 133 -10.37 10.38 19.18
CA ASN A 133 -9.21 9.79 18.53
C ASN A 133 -8.75 8.51 19.24
N GLN A 134 -8.74 8.48 20.58
CA GLN A 134 -8.39 7.29 21.38
C GLN A 134 -9.40 6.15 21.17
N ASN A 135 -10.71 6.43 21.22
CA ASN A 135 -11.74 5.41 20.99
C ASN A 135 -11.69 4.85 19.56
N ARG A 136 -11.45 5.72 18.56
CA ARG A 136 -11.26 5.27 17.17
C ARG A 136 -10.00 4.39 17.03
N LEU A 137 -8.89 4.79 17.68
CA LEU A 137 -7.65 4.01 17.68
C LEU A 137 -7.86 2.67 18.38
N PHE A 138 -8.58 2.62 19.51
CA PHE A 138 -8.95 1.38 20.19
C PHE A 138 -9.74 0.43 19.29
N GLN A 139 -10.69 0.95 18.49
CA GLN A 139 -11.47 0.12 17.58
C GLN A 139 -10.66 -0.39 16.38
N SER A 140 -9.69 0.38 15.87
CA SER A 140 -8.92 0.00 14.68
C SER A 140 -7.58 -0.72 14.95
N ASP A 141 -6.90 -0.36 16.05
CA ASP A 141 -5.50 -0.71 16.34
C ASP A 141 -5.23 -0.53 17.86
N GLN A 142 -5.74 -1.48 18.66
CA GLN A 142 -5.60 -1.46 20.12
C GLN A 142 -4.13 -1.38 20.56
N LYS A 143 -3.24 -2.08 19.84
CA LYS A 143 -1.81 -2.11 20.14
C LYS A 143 -1.21 -0.70 20.09
N ARG A 144 -1.49 0.08 19.05
CA ARG A 144 -1.02 1.47 18.98
C ARG A 144 -1.57 2.37 20.08
N LEU A 145 -2.79 2.13 20.56
CA LEU A 145 -3.30 2.88 21.71
C LEU A 145 -2.47 2.58 22.96
N TYR A 146 -2.29 1.31 23.30
CA TYR A 146 -1.49 0.92 24.46
C TYR A 146 -0.04 1.39 24.35
N GLU A 147 0.61 1.22 23.19
CA GLU A 147 1.96 1.78 22.94
C GLU A 147 2.02 3.30 23.16
N SER A 148 0.96 4.05 22.85
CA SER A 148 0.88 5.50 23.07
C SER A 148 0.60 5.92 24.53
N LEU A 149 0.09 4.99 25.35
CA LEU A 149 -0.17 5.19 26.78
C LEU A 149 1.05 4.76 27.62
N GLU A 150 1.66 3.63 27.27
CA GLU A 150 2.85 3.05 27.92
C GLU A 150 4.13 3.85 27.65
N ARG A 151 4.19 4.61 26.54
CA ARG A 151 5.34 5.43 26.17
C ARG A 151 5.03 6.93 26.27
N PRO A 152 4.94 7.52 27.49
CA PRO A 152 4.87 8.96 27.68
C PRO A 152 6.23 9.61 27.41
N MET A 153 6.63 9.65 26.14
CA MET A 153 7.78 10.39 25.61
C MET A 153 9.14 10.13 26.28
N VAL A 154 9.32 9.00 26.95
CA VAL A 154 10.62 8.52 27.43
C VAL A 154 11.43 8.04 26.23
N SER A 155 12.14 8.95 25.58
CA SER A 155 13.32 8.58 24.79
C SER A 155 14.29 7.88 25.72
N GLY A 156 14.72 6.65 25.38
CA GLY A 156 15.80 6.00 26.10
C GLY A 156 17.07 6.83 25.93
N THR A 157 17.46 7.59 26.95
CA THR A 157 18.61 8.51 26.92
C THR A 157 19.95 7.83 27.13
N GLY A 158 19.96 6.51 27.37
CA GLY A 158 21.19 5.72 27.37
C GLY A 158 21.80 5.67 25.97
N PRO A 159 23.14 5.72 25.83
CA PRO A 159 23.80 5.44 24.56
C PRO A 159 23.42 4.03 24.08
N ALA A 160 23.30 3.85 22.76
CA ALA A 160 23.11 2.53 22.21
C ALA A 160 24.30 1.63 22.57
N PRO A 161 24.08 0.35 22.95
CA PRO A 161 25.18 -0.55 23.27
C PRO A 161 26.10 -0.71 22.06
N ASN A 162 27.40 -0.85 22.31
CA ASN A 162 28.40 -1.06 21.28
C ASN A 162 28.06 -2.32 20.46
N GLN A 163 28.27 -2.25 19.15
CA GLN A 163 28.02 -3.38 18.25
C GLN A 163 28.91 -4.58 18.59
N ALA A 164 30.18 -4.35 18.96
CA ALA A 164 31.10 -5.42 19.33
C ALA A 164 30.62 -6.17 20.58
N ASP A 165 30.32 -5.42 21.65
CA ASP A 165 29.84 -5.97 22.93
C ASP A 165 28.51 -6.72 22.76
N THR A 166 27.61 -6.17 21.93
CA THR A 166 26.33 -6.82 21.59
C THR A 166 26.55 -8.13 20.85
N VAL A 167 27.49 -8.18 19.88
CA VAL A 167 27.86 -9.41 19.17
C VAL A 167 28.50 -10.43 20.11
N ALA A 168 29.44 -9.99 20.97
CA ALA A 168 30.13 -10.86 21.92
C ALA A 168 29.13 -11.51 22.90
N PHE A 169 28.21 -10.72 23.47
CA PHE A 169 27.16 -11.21 24.36
C PHE A 169 26.29 -12.30 23.71
N TRP A 170 25.74 -12.03 22.52
CA TRP A 170 24.88 -13.03 21.83
C TRP A 170 25.67 -14.24 21.32
N ARG A 171 26.95 -14.06 20.95
CA ARG A 171 27.82 -15.16 20.52
C ARG A 171 28.09 -16.14 21.66
N GLY A 172 28.43 -15.66 22.87
CA GLY A 172 28.63 -16.54 24.03
C GLY A 172 27.38 -17.36 24.39
N LEU A 173 26.17 -16.83 24.14
CA LEU A 173 24.92 -17.55 24.41
C LEU A 173 24.50 -18.52 23.29
N TRP A 174 24.81 -18.25 22.03
CA TRP A 174 24.24 -18.97 20.87
C TRP A 174 25.25 -19.69 19.97
N SER A 175 26.55 -19.45 20.13
CA SER A 175 27.60 -20.06 19.29
C SER A 175 28.45 -21.08 20.03
N GLU A 176 28.34 -21.17 21.35
CA GLU A 176 28.97 -22.23 22.14
C GLU A 176 28.09 -23.49 22.09
N PRO A 177 28.60 -24.66 21.65
CA PRO A 177 27.81 -25.89 21.58
C PRO A 177 27.55 -26.42 23.00
N VAL A 178 26.29 -26.43 23.41
CA VAL A 178 25.86 -26.99 24.70
C VAL A 178 25.30 -28.39 24.47
N ASN A 179 25.91 -29.39 25.11
CA ASN A 179 25.36 -30.74 25.16
C ASN A 179 24.19 -30.77 26.16
N HIS A 180 22.98 -31.05 25.66
CA HIS A 180 21.81 -31.24 26.49
C HIS A 180 21.61 -32.74 26.78
N SER A 181 21.63 -33.13 28.06
CA SER A 181 21.14 -34.44 28.48
C SER A 181 19.61 -34.46 28.39
N GLU A 182 19.04 -35.45 27.69
CA GLU A 182 17.60 -35.69 27.77
C GLU A 182 17.21 -36.02 29.22
N GLY A 183 16.15 -35.39 29.71
CA GLY A 183 15.67 -35.61 31.08
C GLY A 183 14.55 -36.66 31.10
N PRO A 184 14.23 -37.27 32.27
CA PRO A 184 13.22 -38.33 32.38
C PRO A 184 11.80 -37.96 31.87
N TRP A 185 11.55 -36.67 31.63
CA TRP A 185 10.30 -36.21 31.03
C TRP A 185 10.13 -36.67 29.57
N THR A 186 11.19 -37.00 28.82
CA THR A 186 11.07 -37.51 27.45
C THR A 186 10.40 -38.89 27.43
N GLU A 187 10.73 -39.77 28.39
CA GLU A 187 10.07 -41.07 28.59
C GLU A 187 8.58 -40.91 28.97
N VAL A 188 8.27 -39.92 29.83
CA VAL A 188 6.89 -39.60 30.21
C VAL A 188 6.07 -39.12 29.02
N VAL A 189 6.63 -38.23 28.18
CA VAL A 189 5.97 -37.75 26.96
C VAL A 189 5.83 -38.89 25.94
N ALA A 190 6.87 -39.72 25.74
CA ALA A 190 6.80 -40.88 24.86
C ALA A 190 5.69 -41.85 25.30
N SER A 191 5.55 -42.09 26.60
CA SER A 191 4.48 -42.92 27.18
C SER A 191 3.09 -42.32 26.95
N GLN A 192 2.94 -40.99 27.12
CA GLN A 192 1.69 -40.28 26.82
C GLN A 192 1.34 -40.28 25.32
N CYS A 193 2.36 -40.28 24.45
CA CYS A 193 2.20 -40.32 23.00
C CYS A 193 2.04 -41.74 22.43
N ALA A 194 2.25 -42.81 23.21
CA ALA A 194 2.23 -44.19 22.71
C ALA A 194 0.89 -44.62 22.10
N GLY A 195 -0.22 -44.00 22.51
CA GLY A 195 -1.56 -44.23 21.94
C GLY A 195 -1.92 -43.32 20.75
N ILE A 196 -1.02 -42.44 20.31
CA ILE A 196 -1.24 -41.54 19.18
C ILE A 196 -0.86 -42.25 17.88
N THR A 197 -1.80 -42.37 16.95
CA THR A 197 -1.53 -42.90 15.61
C THR A 197 -0.37 -42.13 14.96
N PRO A 198 0.68 -42.81 14.47
CA PRO A 198 1.75 -42.16 13.72
C PRO A 198 1.21 -41.38 12.52
N MET A 199 1.87 -40.27 12.18
CA MET A 199 1.58 -39.53 10.96
C MET A 199 1.86 -40.40 9.74
N ASP A 200 1.01 -40.32 8.72
CA ASP A 200 1.21 -41.02 7.45
C ASP A 200 2.57 -40.68 6.82
N PRO A 201 3.18 -41.60 6.04
CA PRO A 201 4.45 -41.35 5.36
C PRO A 201 4.39 -40.09 4.49
N VAL A 202 5.24 -39.12 4.78
CA VAL A 202 5.35 -37.89 4.00
C VAL A 202 6.10 -38.18 2.71
N ILE A 203 5.42 -37.96 1.59
CA ILE A 203 5.97 -38.05 0.24
C ILE A 203 6.10 -36.63 -0.31
N ILE A 204 7.31 -36.21 -0.64
CA ILE A 204 7.61 -34.88 -1.20
C ILE A 204 7.54 -34.98 -2.73
N THR A 205 6.57 -34.29 -3.33
CA THR A 205 6.37 -34.27 -4.78
C THR A 205 7.01 -33.03 -5.44
N PRO A 206 7.22 -33.03 -6.77
CA PRO A 206 7.66 -31.84 -7.49
C PRO A 206 6.69 -30.65 -7.34
N ASP A 207 5.39 -30.92 -7.22
CA ASP A 207 4.35 -29.92 -7.02
C ASP A 207 4.44 -29.26 -5.63
N ASP A 208 4.83 -30.00 -4.59
CA ASP A 208 5.09 -29.43 -3.25
C ASP A 208 6.25 -28.43 -3.29
N VAL A 209 7.34 -28.79 -3.99
CA VAL A 209 8.48 -27.89 -4.21
C VAL A 209 8.05 -26.65 -5.00
N ALA A 210 7.31 -26.84 -6.10
CA ALA A 210 6.81 -25.75 -6.92
C ALA A 210 5.90 -24.79 -6.12
N GLU A 211 4.96 -25.31 -5.32
CA GLU A 211 4.03 -24.53 -4.52
C GLU A 211 4.73 -23.80 -3.35
N ALA A 212 5.65 -24.46 -2.66
CA ALA A 212 6.46 -23.86 -1.60
C ALA A 212 7.30 -22.69 -2.15
N VAL A 213 8.00 -22.92 -3.27
CA VAL A 213 8.82 -21.91 -3.94
C VAL A 213 7.94 -20.77 -4.48
N ARG A 214 6.77 -21.06 -5.08
CA ARG A 214 5.82 -20.06 -5.62
C ARG A 214 5.37 -19.06 -4.56
N ARG A 215 5.05 -19.53 -3.34
CA ARG A 215 4.62 -18.72 -2.19
C ARG A 215 5.73 -17.80 -1.65
N ALA A 216 7.00 -18.17 -1.78
CA ALA A 216 8.11 -17.40 -1.22
C ALA A 216 8.34 -16.06 -1.97
N PRO A 217 8.65 -14.94 -1.31
CA PRO A 217 8.94 -13.68 -2.00
C PRO A 217 10.32 -13.71 -2.67
N ASN A 218 10.35 -13.43 -3.99
CA ASN A 218 11.51 -13.58 -4.89
C ASN A 218 12.85 -13.09 -4.31
N TRP A 219 12.84 -11.92 -3.65
CA TRP A 219 14.03 -11.22 -3.17
C TRP A 219 14.09 -11.15 -1.63
N LYS A 220 13.56 -12.16 -0.93
CA LYS A 220 13.88 -12.39 0.49
C LYS A 220 15.40 -12.62 0.62
N SER A 221 15.98 -12.25 1.76
CA SER A 221 17.39 -12.56 2.07
C SER A 221 17.67 -14.04 1.80
N PRO A 222 18.80 -14.38 1.14
CA PRO A 222 19.18 -15.76 0.86
C PRO A 222 19.74 -16.43 2.13
N GLY A 223 20.04 -17.73 2.04
CA GLY A 223 20.74 -18.46 3.08
C GLY A 223 22.26 -18.30 2.98
N LEU A 224 22.97 -19.31 3.48
CA LEU A 224 24.43 -19.45 3.34
C LEU A 224 24.85 -19.72 1.88
N ASP A 225 23.93 -20.30 1.10
CA ASP A 225 24.02 -20.50 -0.37
C ASP A 225 24.22 -19.19 -1.17
N GLY A 226 23.73 -18.05 -0.65
CA GLY A 226 23.58 -16.82 -1.42
C GLY A 226 22.47 -16.85 -2.48
N LEU A 227 21.67 -17.92 -2.53
CA LEU A 227 20.67 -18.16 -3.57
C LEU A 227 19.31 -17.56 -3.19
N HIS A 228 18.81 -16.65 -4.02
CA HIS A 228 17.47 -16.08 -3.85
C HIS A 228 16.37 -16.98 -4.43
N HIS A 229 15.21 -17.05 -3.76
CA HIS A 229 13.98 -17.72 -4.24
C HIS A 229 13.56 -17.34 -5.68
N TYR A 230 13.97 -16.17 -6.18
CA TYR A 230 13.82 -15.79 -7.59
C TYR A 230 14.37 -16.84 -8.56
N TRP A 231 15.54 -17.41 -8.27
CA TRP A 231 16.22 -18.38 -9.13
C TRP A 231 15.52 -19.73 -9.09
N LEU A 232 15.14 -20.20 -7.90
CA LEU A 232 14.32 -21.41 -7.72
C LEU A 232 12.96 -21.34 -8.45
N LYS A 233 12.37 -20.14 -8.59
CA LYS A 233 11.17 -19.90 -9.41
C LYS A 233 11.43 -19.86 -10.92
N GLY A 234 12.67 -19.60 -11.32
CA GLY A 234 13.06 -19.50 -12.72
C GLY A 234 13.47 -20.85 -13.30
N PHE A 235 14.24 -21.61 -12.52
CA PHE A 235 14.81 -22.91 -12.89
C PHE A 235 13.84 -24.05 -12.56
N MET A 236 12.67 -24.06 -13.20
CA MET A 236 11.60 -25.03 -12.94
C MET A 236 12.04 -26.49 -13.05
N VAL A 237 13.05 -26.81 -13.89
CA VAL A 237 13.55 -28.19 -14.03
C VAL A 237 14.18 -28.75 -12.75
N CYS A 238 14.57 -27.93 -11.79
CA CYS A 238 15.14 -28.44 -10.54
C CYS A 238 14.08 -28.95 -9.55
N HIS A 239 12.78 -28.70 -9.77
CA HIS A 239 11.74 -29.06 -8.80
C HIS A 239 11.60 -30.57 -8.62
N SER A 240 11.78 -31.35 -9.70
CA SER A 240 11.80 -32.82 -9.65
C SER A 240 13.03 -33.36 -8.91
N VAL A 241 14.21 -32.84 -9.20
CA VAL A 241 15.48 -33.25 -8.57
C VAL A 241 15.51 -32.87 -7.09
N LEU A 242 15.05 -31.67 -6.73
CA LEU A 242 14.90 -31.25 -5.34
C LEU A 242 13.89 -32.11 -4.58
N ALA A 243 12.73 -32.44 -5.18
CA ALA A 243 11.74 -33.32 -4.54
C ALA A 243 12.35 -34.70 -4.23
N ARG A 244 13.03 -35.32 -5.22
CA ARG A 244 13.77 -36.59 -5.05
C ARG A 244 14.79 -36.50 -3.92
N GLN A 245 15.66 -35.49 -3.94
CA GLN A 245 16.75 -35.36 -2.96
C GLN A 245 16.25 -34.99 -1.56
N PHE A 246 15.17 -34.22 -1.43
CA PHE A 246 14.53 -33.97 -0.13
C PHE A 246 13.84 -35.22 0.43
N GLN A 247 13.20 -36.04 -0.43
CA GLN A 247 12.66 -37.33 0.01
C GLN A 247 13.77 -38.28 0.47
N GLU A 248 14.89 -38.31 -0.25
CA GLU A 248 16.05 -39.11 0.11
C GLU A 248 16.65 -38.68 1.47
N ALA A 249 16.81 -37.36 1.68
CA ALA A 249 17.23 -36.79 2.96
C ALA A 249 16.26 -37.12 4.12
N LEU A 250 14.94 -37.08 3.85
CA LEU A 250 13.91 -37.47 4.82
C LEU A 250 14.01 -38.96 5.20
N ASN A 251 14.20 -39.83 4.20
CA ASN A 251 14.34 -41.27 4.39
C ASN A 251 15.64 -41.62 5.16
N GLN A 252 16.75 -40.95 4.83
CA GLN A 252 18.05 -41.09 5.51
C GLN A 252 18.09 -40.41 6.90
N LYS A 253 17.08 -39.59 7.24
CA LYS A 253 17.02 -38.76 8.46
C LYS A 253 18.23 -37.83 8.62
N SER A 254 18.81 -37.38 7.51
CA SER A 254 20.03 -36.59 7.48
C SER A 254 19.91 -35.49 6.43
N LEU A 255 20.38 -34.28 6.77
CA LEU A 255 20.41 -33.12 5.88
C LEU A 255 21.81 -32.50 5.91
N PRO A 256 22.34 -32.00 4.77
CA PRO A 256 23.62 -31.34 4.75
C PRO A 256 23.65 -30.10 5.65
N SER A 257 24.82 -29.78 6.19
CA SER A 257 25.03 -28.60 7.06
C SER A 257 24.54 -27.29 6.43
N LEU A 258 24.62 -27.15 5.11
CA LEU A 258 24.09 -26.03 4.34
C LEU A 258 22.60 -25.74 4.60
N PHE A 259 21.79 -26.78 4.85
CA PHE A 259 20.35 -26.69 5.07
C PHE A 259 19.96 -26.64 6.56
N THR A 260 20.87 -27.02 7.46
CA THR A 260 20.64 -27.02 8.92
C THR A 260 21.30 -25.86 9.66
N THR A 261 22.20 -25.12 8.99
CA THR A 261 22.85 -23.90 9.51
C THR A 261 22.29 -22.65 8.83
N GLY A 262 22.44 -21.47 9.45
CA GLY A 262 21.84 -20.23 8.94
C GLY A 262 22.53 -18.95 9.41
N ILE A 263 22.28 -17.85 8.69
CA ILE A 263 22.89 -16.55 8.96
C ILE A 263 22.05 -15.76 9.98
N THR A 264 22.62 -15.49 11.16
CA THR A 264 22.01 -14.62 12.17
C THR A 264 22.37 -13.15 11.93
N HIS A 265 21.35 -12.31 11.71
CA HIS A 265 21.50 -10.86 11.61
C HIS A 265 20.97 -10.15 12.87
N LEU A 266 21.85 -9.51 13.63
CA LEU A 266 21.46 -8.64 14.74
C LEU A 266 20.94 -7.30 14.19
N VAL A 267 19.62 -7.11 14.25
CA VAL A 267 18.94 -5.90 13.76
C VAL A 267 18.35 -5.13 14.95
N PRO A 268 18.82 -3.90 15.24
CA PRO A 268 18.21 -3.05 16.26
C PRO A 268 16.73 -2.77 15.97
N LYS A 269 15.89 -2.78 17.01
CA LYS A 269 14.50 -2.32 16.90
C LYS A 269 14.49 -0.79 16.92
N ASP A 270 13.96 -0.15 15.87
CA ASP A 270 13.81 1.30 15.80
C ASP A 270 13.02 1.83 17.03
N GLN A 271 13.60 2.76 17.79
CA GLN A 271 12.92 3.42 18.93
C GLN A 271 11.90 4.50 18.50
N GLY A 272 11.19 4.28 17.39
CA GLY A 272 10.23 5.24 16.83
C GLY A 272 8.90 4.59 16.44
N PRO A 273 7.79 5.34 16.38
CA PRO A 273 6.58 4.88 15.73
C PRO A 273 6.89 4.58 14.25
N LEU A 274 6.66 3.34 13.81
CA LEU A 274 6.98 2.91 12.46
C LEU A 274 6.38 3.86 11.41
N PRO A 275 7.17 4.40 10.46
CA PRO A 275 6.62 5.17 9.35
C PRO A 275 5.67 4.28 8.54
N VAL A 276 4.51 4.84 8.20
CA VAL A 276 3.31 4.13 7.69
C VAL A 276 3.52 3.36 6.37
N GLY A 277 4.71 3.46 5.75
CA GLY A 277 5.08 2.78 4.51
C GLY A 277 5.84 1.44 4.64
N ARG A 278 6.25 1.00 5.84
CA ARG A 278 6.86 -0.34 6.01
C ARG A 278 5.84 -1.38 6.49
N GLN A 279 5.00 -1.86 5.57
CA GLN A 279 4.34 -3.16 5.72
C GLN A 279 5.34 -4.29 5.42
N GLY A 280 6.36 -4.43 6.27
CA GLY A 280 7.15 -5.65 6.37
C GLY A 280 6.51 -6.53 7.44
N ALA A 281 6.07 -7.74 7.06
CA ALA A 281 5.57 -8.70 8.03
C ALA A 281 6.67 -9.00 9.06
N SER A 282 6.35 -8.85 10.36
CA SER A 282 7.22 -9.40 11.40
C SER A 282 7.29 -10.92 11.22
N GLY A 283 8.50 -11.47 11.27
CA GLY A 283 8.75 -12.90 11.19
C GLY A 283 8.25 -13.64 12.43
N ALA A 284 6.94 -13.84 12.51
CA ALA A 284 6.23 -14.66 13.48
C ALA A 284 4.97 -15.22 12.80
N GLY A 285 5.19 -15.97 11.72
CA GLY A 285 4.17 -16.53 10.83
C GLY A 285 3.98 -18.04 10.98
N ALA A 286 4.18 -18.58 12.19
CA ALA A 286 3.83 -19.96 12.50
C ALA A 286 2.34 -20.05 12.89
N GLY A 287 1.62 -21.02 12.30
CA GLY A 287 0.37 -21.55 12.85
C GLY A 287 -0.78 -20.58 13.13
N ARG A 288 -1.51 -20.14 12.10
CA ARG A 288 -2.94 -19.79 12.24
C ARG A 288 -3.81 -20.72 11.38
N GLY A 289 -3.84 -21.98 11.80
CA GLY A 289 -4.50 -23.09 11.10
C GLY A 289 -5.20 -24.08 12.04
N SER A 290 -5.66 -23.65 13.21
CA SER A 290 -6.61 -24.39 14.06
C SER A 290 -7.35 -23.42 14.99
N MET A 291 -8.41 -23.89 15.66
CA MET A 291 -9.36 -23.11 16.49
C MET A 291 -10.29 -22.11 15.76
N ARG A 292 -11.13 -22.60 14.83
CA ARG A 292 -12.47 -21.99 14.54
C ARG A 292 -13.55 -23.02 14.18
N THR A 293 -13.66 -24.12 14.95
CA THR A 293 -14.72 -25.14 14.77
C THR A 293 -15.06 -25.86 16.08
N ALA A 294 -15.78 -25.20 16.98
CA ALA A 294 -16.67 -25.82 17.99
C ALA A 294 -17.43 -24.72 18.76
N SER A 295 -18.71 -24.98 19.08
CA SER A 295 -19.67 -24.16 19.87
C SER A 295 -20.70 -23.30 19.11
N ARG A 296 -21.59 -23.97 18.36
CA ARG A 296 -22.93 -23.46 18.05
C ARG A 296 -23.98 -24.56 18.30
N ALA A 297 -24.53 -24.66 19.52
CA ALA A 297 -25.87 -25.23 19.80
C ALA A 297 -26.20 -25.25 21.32
N ARG A 298 -27.45 -24.88 21.66
CA ARG A 298 -28.16 -25.06 22.95
C ARG A 298 -27.56 -24.32 24.17
N GLY A 299 -28.33 -23.81 25.14
CA GLY A 299 -29.80 -23.66 25.22
C GLY A 299 -30.27 -23.50 26.68
N ALA A 300 -30.93 -22.37 26.99
CA ALA A 300 -31.76 -22.08 28.18
C ALA A 300 -31.23 -22.33 29.61
N ALA A 301 -31.09 -21.26 30.42
CA ALA A 301 -31.63 -21.17 31.79
C ALA A 301 -31.53 -19.72 32.35
N ARG A 302 -32.51 -19.30 33.15
CA ARG A 302 -32.59 -18.04 33.95
C ARG A 302 -33.22 -18.42 35.29
N PRO A 303 -32.76 -17.93 36.47
CA PRO A 303 -33.59 -17.00 37.27
C PRO A 303 -32.72 -15.97 38.07
N PRO A 304 -33.15 -15.30 39.17
CA PRO A 304 -33.98 -14.10 39.09
C PRO A 304 -33.58 -12.90 40.01
N SER A 305 -34.46 -11.87 39.99
CA SER A 305 -34.75 -10.84 41.04
C SER A 305 -33.80 -9.67 41.37
N SER A 306 -34.36 -8.45 41.23
CA SER A 306 -33.91 -7.15 41.79
C SER A 306 -34.65 -6.80 43.10
N PRO A 307 -34.24 -5.72 43.80
CA PRO A 307 -35.12 -4.52 43.99
C PRO A 307 -34.33 -3.17 44.06
N SER A 308 -34.90 -1.94 44.13
CA SER A 308 -36.17 -1.37 43.61
C SER A 308 -36.27 0.18 43.77
N HIS A 309 -36.38 0.95 42.66
CA HIS A 309 -37.08 2.28 42.56
C HIS A 309 -36.55 3.48 43.41
N PRO A 310 -37.08 4.73 43.31
CA PRO A 310 -38.17 5.32 42.47
C PRO A 310 -37.71 6.52 41.59
N SER A 311 -38.51 7.32 40.87
CA SER A 311 -39.78 7.28 40.11
C SER A 311 -40.00 8.72 39.56
N SER A 312 -40.70 8.90 38.43
CA SER A 312 -40.97 10.21 37.79
C SER A 312 -42.06 11.03 38.53
N PRO A 313 -42.47 12.20 37.98
CA PRO A 313 -43.84 12.22 37.46
C PRO A 313 -44.01 12.90 36.07
N PRO A 314 -45.15 12.65 35.36
CA PRO A 314 -45.45 13.21 34.03
C PRO A 314 -46.70 14.12 33.98
N ALA A 315 -46.83 14.89 32.90
CA ALA A 315 -48.10 15.37 32.32
C ALA A 315 -47.84 15.74 30.84
N GLY A 316 -48.71 15.55 29.85
CA GLY A 316 -50.05 14.93 29.87
C GLY A 316 -51.13 15.87 29.36
N LEU A 317 -51.62 15.60 28.13
CA LEU A 317 -52.88 16.03 27.45
C LEU A 317 -52.74 16.80 26.11
N VAL A 318 -53.16 16.10 25.05
CA VAL A 318 -54.06 16.42 23.88
C VAL A 318 -54.21 17.89 23.39
N SER A 319 -54.63 18.20 22.15
CA SER A 319 -55.24 17.40 21.06
C SER A 319 -55.09 18.10 19.69
N ALA A 320 -55.59 17.42 18.65
CA ALA A 320 -56.04 17.96 17.35
C ALA A 320 -54.99 18.62 16.42
N GLY A 321 -54.96 18.15 15.17
CA GLY A 321 -54.08 18.69 14.14
C GLY A 321 -54.79 19.67 13.20
N SER A 322 -53.99 20.40 12.43
CA SER A 322 -54.40 20.86 11.11
C SER A 322 -53.18 20.99 10.20
N SER A 323 -53.32 20.47 8.98
CA SER A 323 -52.29 20.52 7.95
C SER A 323 -52.29 21.87 7.23
N ARG A 324 -51.19 22.63 7.32
CA ARG A 324 -50.92 23.69 6.34
C ARG A 324 -49.45 23.79 5.98
N ALA A 325 -49.18 23.65 4.69
CA ALA A 325 -47.84 23.74 4.13
C ALA A 325 -47.35 25.20 4.08
N GLN A 326 -46.09 25.43 4.46
CA GLN A 326 -45.29 26.55 3.96
C GLN A 326 -43.95 26.03 3.43
N GLN A 327 -44.01 25.75 2.13
CA GLN A 327 -42.95 25.74 1.13
C GLN A 327 -41.58 26.25 1.61
N SER A 328 -40.59 25.34 1.63
CA SER A 328 -39.19 25.69 1.41
C SER A 328 -38.81 25.22 0.00
N ALA A 329 -38.32 26.14 -0.83
CA ALA A 329 -38.10 25.87 -2.25
C ALA A 329 -37.09 24.73 -2.48
N PRO A 330 -37.38 23.74 -3.37
CA PRO A 330 -36.41 22.75 -3.76
C PRO A 330 -35.35 23.37 -4.67
N ALA A 331 -34.07 23.09 -4.39
CA ALA A 331 -32.99 23.44 -5.30
C ALA A 331 -33.15 22.68 -6.63
N SER A 332 -33.11 23.42 -7.74
CA SER A 332 -33.24 22.85 -9.09
C SER A 332 -32.08 21.89 -9.42
N GLY A 333 -32.37 20.87 -10.26
CA GLY A 333 -31.32 20.13 -11.00
C GLY A 333 -30.90 18.76 -10.46
N GLY A 334 -31.75 18.04 -9.72
CA GLY A 334 -31.48 16.65 -9.31
C GLY A 334 -32.21 15.60 -10.16
N VAL A 335 -31.61 15.09 -11.24
CA VAL A 335 -32.19 13.98 -12.01
C VAL A 335 -32.29 12.73 -11.12
N ARG A 336 -33.52 12.36 -10.74
CA ARG A 336 -33.80 11.18 -9.91
C ARG A 336 -33.40 9.92 -10.69
N ARG A 337 -32.35 9.22 -10.26
CA ARG A 337 -31.84 8.03 -10.96
C ARG A 337 -32.95 6.99 -11.13
N MET A 338 -33.19 6.60 -12.38
CA MET A 338 -34.16 5.59 -12.78
C MET A 338 -33.87 4.24 -12.11
N ARG A 339 -34.90 3.60 -11.55
CA ARG A 339 -34.83 2.22 -11.05
C ARG A 339 -35.14 1.26 -12.19
N TRP A 340 -34.20 0.38 -12.49
CA TRP A 340 -34.36 -0.69 -13.47
C TRP A 340 -35.13 -1.87 -12.86
N THR A 341 -36.26 -2.25 -13.44
CA THR A 341 -37.02 -3.44 -13.05
C THR A 341 -36.36 -4.72 -13.58
N THR A 342 -36.78 -5.88 -13.08
CA THR A 342 -36.32 -7.18 -13.60
C THR A 342 -36.65 -7.34 -15.08
N GLN A 343 -37.85 -6.95 -15.51
CA GLN A 343 -38.27 -7.02 -16.93
C GLN A 343 -37.37 -6.19 -17.85
N MET A 344 -37.04 -4.94 -17.46
CA MET A 344 -36.12 -4.09 -18.24
C MET A 344 -34.72 -4.71 -18.32
N ASN A 345 -34.28 -5.43 -17.29
CA ASN A 345 -32.99 -6.14 -17.30
C ASN A 345 -33.03 -7.36 -18.24
N SER A 346 -34.13 -8.11 -18.26
CA SER A 346 -34.35 -9.23 -19.20
C SER A 346 -34.37 -8.74 -20.65
N ASN A 347 -35.09 -7.65 -20.93
CA ASN A 347 -35.16 -7.05 -22.27
C ASN A 347 -33.80 -6.48 -22.71
N ALA A 348 -33.01 -5.90 -21.81
CA ALA A 348 -31.63 -5.50 -22.09
C ALA A 348 -30.71 -6.69 -22.44
N LEU A 349 -30.90 -7.86 -21.80
CA LEU A 349 -30.16 -9.08 -22.15
C LEU A 349 -30.62 -9.69 -23.48
N ARG A 350 -31.93 -9.72 -23.77
CA ARG A 350 -32.45 -10.18 -25.08
C ARG A 350 -31.86 -9.36 -26.22
N ALA A 351 -31.87 -8.03 -26.10
CA ALA A 351 -31.26 -7.12 -27.08
C ALA A 351 -29.73 -7.35 -27.21
N TYR A 352 -29.03 -7.63 -26.11
CA TYR A 352 -27.60 -7.95 -26.13
C TYR A 352 -27.30 -9.26 -26.85
N PHE A 353 -28.03 -10.35 -26.56
CA PHE A 353 -27.80 -11.65 -27.18
C PHE A 353 -28.16 -11.62 -28.67
N ARG A 354 -29.29 -11.01 -29.06
CA ARG A 354 -29.66 -10.80 -30.47
C ARG A 354 -28.62 -9.98 -31.23
N ALA A 355 -28.09 -8.90 -30.64
CA ALA A 355 -27.06 -8.07 -31.27
C ALA A 355 -25.68 -8.74 -31.40
N LYS A 356 -25.43 -9.83 -30.65
CA LYS A 356 -24.16 -10.58 -30.62
C LYS A 356 -24.16 -11.80 -31.54
N GLY A 357 -25.33 -12.29 -31.96
CA GLY A 357 -25.47 -13.46 -32.85
C GLY A 357 -25.26 -13.18 -34.34
N GLY A 358 -25.00 -11.93 -34.75
CA GLY A 358 -24.71 -11.59 -36.15
C GLY A 358 -23.21 -11.44 -36.42
N GLU A 359 -22.71 -12.11 -37.47
CA GLU A 359 -21.29 -12.34 -37.76
C GLU A 359 -20.43 -11.10 -38.08
N THR A 360 -21.01 -9.89 -38.11
CA THR A 360 -20.30 -8.67 -38.52
C THR A 360 -19.73 -7.86 -37.34
N GLY A 361 -18.43 -8.03 -37.08
CA GLY A 361 -17.50 -7.00 -36.55
C GLY A 361 -17.84 -6.32 -35.20
N CYS A 362 -16.94 -6.47 -34.22
CA CYS A 362 -17.10 -5.98 -32.83
C CYS A 362 -17.29 -4.45 -32.64
N LEU A 363 -17.27 -3.63 -33.70
CA LEU A 363 -17.38 -2.17 -33.61
C LEU A 363 -18.83 -1.64 -33.64
N ALA A 364 -19.79 -2.38 -34.22
CA ALA A 364 -21.17 -1.89 -34.43
C ALA A 364 -22.24 -2.48 -33.47
N TYR A 365 -21.88 -3.42 -32.59
CA TYR A 365 -22.87 -4.18 -31.79
C TYR A 365 -23.71 -3.31 -30.84
N ARG A 366 -23.19 -2.16 -30.38
CA ARG A 366 -23.88 -1.29 -29.40
C ARG A 366 -25.08 -0.56 -29.99
N ALA A 367 -24.94 -0.02 -31.20
CA ALA A 367 -26.03 0.60 -31.93
C ALA A 367 -27.12 -0.42 -32.28
N ARG A 368 -26.74 -1.64 -32.71
CA ARG A 368 -27.69 -2.74 -32.95
C ARG A 368 -28.44 -3.14 -31.68
N MET A 369 -27.72 -3.32 -30.56
CA MET A 369 -28.31 -3.61 -29.25
C MET A 369 -29.25 -2.48 -28.76
N HIS A 370 -28.92 -1.22 -29.03
CA HIS A 370 -29.76 -0.08 -28.67
C HIS A 370 -31.06 -0.03 -29.45
N ARG A 371 -31.01 -0.21 -30.79
CA ARG A 371 -32.20 -0.32 -31.65
C ARG A 371 -33.12 -1.45 -31.18
N LEU A 372 -32.58 -2.66 -31.01
CA LEU A 372 -33.34 -3.83 -30.53
C LEU A 372 -33.92 -3.64 -29.12
N PHE A 373 -33.28 -2.84 -28.28
CA PHE A 373 -33.82 -2.51 -26.95
C PHE A 373 -34.92 -1.44 -27.01
N ALA A 374 -34.80 -0.46 -27.90
CA ALA A 374 -35.85 0.54 -28.13
C ALA A 374 -37.14 -0.08 -28.71
N GLU A 375 -37.01 -1.17 -29.48
CA GLU A 375 -38.15 -1.99 -29.93
C GLU A 375 -38.81 -2.77 -28.77
N LEU A 376 -38.02 -3.27 -27.81
CA LEU A 376 -38.51 -4.03 -26.65
C LEU A 376 -39.04 -3.16 -25.50
N GLU A 377 -38.57 -1.92 -25.38
CA GLU A 377 -39.02 -0.94 -24.38
C GLU A 377 -39.23 0.46 -25.02
N PRO A 378 -40.26 0.65 -25.89
CA PRO A 378 -40.46 1.92 -26.61
C PRO A 378 -40.75 3.12 -25.71
N SER A 379 -41.21 2.87 -24.47
CA SER A 379 -41.46 3.91 -23.47
C SER A 379 -40.18 4.51 -22.85
N LEU A 380 -39.00 3.93 -23.12
CA LEU A 380 -37.80 4.13 -22.32
C LEU A 380 -36.63 4.73 -23.10
N THR A 381 -36.38 6.03 -22.92
CA THR A 381 -35.25 6.73 -23.54
C THR A 381 -33.94 6.55 -22.76
N VAL A 382 -33.17 5.53 -23.14
CA VAL A 382 -31.84 5.23 -22.59
C VAL A 382 -30.77 5.42 -23.66
N ALA A 383 -29.65 6.08 -23.35
CA ALA A 383 -28.51 6.19 -24.27
C ALA A 383 -27.79 4.83 -24.46
N GLU A 384 -27.23 4.56 -25.64
CA GLU A 384 -26.54 3.29 -25.97
C GLU A 384 -25.52 2.86 -24.91
N GLN A 385 -24.73 3.84 -24.43
CA GLN A 385 -23.69 3.63 -23.42
C GLN A 385 -24.29 3.19 -22.07
N ASN A 386 -25.39 3.83 -21.64
CA ASN A 386 -26.07 3.48 -20.38
C ASN A 386 -26.66 2.07 -20.44
N LEU A 387 -27.21 1.66 -21.59
CA LEU A 387 -27.69 0.30 -21.82
C LEU A 387 -26.54 -0.71 -21.79
N ALA A 388 -25.42 -0.42 -22.47
CA ALA A 388 -24.24 -1.27 -22.46
C ALA A 388 -23.63 -1.45 -21.06
N ASP A 389 -23.55 -0.36 -20.28
CA ASP A 389 -23.09 -0.41 -18.89
C ASP A 389 -24.07 -1.18 -18.00
N ARG A 390 -25.39 -1.08 -18.25
CA ARG A 390 -26.41 -1.85 -17.54
C ARG A 390 -26.27 -3.36 -17.82
N VAL A 391 -26.09 -3.77 -19.07
CA VAL A 391 -25.85 -5.18 -19.44
C VAL A 391 -24.59 -5.73 -18.77
N ARG A 392 -23.47 -4.98 -18.79
CA ARG A 392 -22.23 -5.36 -18.07
C ARG A 392 -22.39 -5.40 -16.55
N TYR A 393 -23.34 -4.67 -15.99
CA TYR A 393 -23.68 -4.77 -14.57
C TYR A 393 -24.47 -6.06 -14.31
N ILE A 394 -25.53 -6.33 -15.08
CA ILE A 394 -26.37 -7.53 -14.94
C ILE A 394 -25.52 -8.81 -15.01
N LEU A 395 -24.67 -8.95 -16.03
CA LEU A 395 -23.78 -10.11 -16.23
C LEU A 395 -22.74 -10.32 -15.12
N ARG A 396 -22.50 -9.33 -14.24
CA ARG A 396 -21.52 -9.42 -13.12
C ARG A 396 -22.15 -9.44 -11.73
N SER A 397 -23.46 -9.20 -11.61
CA SER A 397 -24.14 -9.02 -10.32
C SER A 397 -25.01 -10.21 -9.92
N ASN A 398 -24.95 -11.32 -10.65
CA ASN A 398 -25.68 -12.56 -10.39
C ASN A 398 -27.20 -12.35 -10.19
N ILE A 399 -27.78 -11.41 -10.94
CA ILE A 399 -29.20 -11.01 -10.86
C ILE A 399 -30.12 -12.04 -11.51
N PHE A 400 -29.61 -12.80 -12.47
CA PHE A 400 -30.27 -13.94 -13.10
C PHE A 400 -29.39 -15.16 -12.87
N ASP A 401 -30.02 -16.30 -12.62
CA ASP A 401 -29.33 -17.58 -12.47
C ASP A 401 -28.86 -18.12 -13.84
N VAL A 402 -27.93 -19.08 -13.83
CA VAL A 402 -27.33 -19.67 -15.03
C VAL A 402 -28.41 -20.23 -15.98
N ALA A 403 -29.41 -20.92 -15.42
CA ALA A 403 -30.54 -21.46 -16.20
C ALA A 403 -31.40 -20.36 -16.86
N GLU A 404 -31.56 -19.19 -16.22
CA GLU A 404 -32.29 -18.07 -16.79
C GLU A 404 -31.50 -17.34 -17.88
N LEU A 405 -30.18 -17.24 -17.71
CA LEU A 405 -29.27 -16.70 -18.73
C LEU A 405 -29.27 -17.58 -19.98
N GLU A 406 -29.32 -18.90 -19.84
CA GLU A 406 -29.47 -19.81 -20.98
C GLU A 406 -30.85 -19.73 -21.65
N ARG A 407 -31.93 -19.63 -20.86
CA ARG A 407 -33.28 -19.41 -21.41
C ARG A 407 -33.33 -18.13 -22.25
N LEU A 408 -32.84 -17.02 -21.71
CA LEU A 408 -32.77 -15.73 -22.42
C LEU A 408 -31.82 -15.76 -23.64
N ARG A 409 -30.83 -16.65 -23.65
CA ARG A 409 -29.95 -16.88 -24.81
C ARG A 409 -30.61 -17.71 -25.90
N ARG A 410 -31.40 -18.73 -25.54
CA ARG A 410 -32.24 -19.50 -26.47
C ARG A 410 -33.37 -18.65 -27.08
N GLU A 411 -34.05 -17.82 -26.28
CA GLU A 411 -35.05 -16.84 -26.76
C GLU A 411 -34.49 -15.77 -27.75
N ALA A 412 -33.16 -15.66 -27.86
CA ALA A 412 -32.49 -14.66 -28.66
C ALA A 412 -31.94 -15.17 -30.00
N VAL A 413 -31.94 -16.49 -30.22
CA VAL A 413 -31.54 -17.12 -31.49
C VAL A 413 -32.80 -17.78 -32.07
N PRO A 414 -33.31 -17.34 -33.23
CA PRO A 414 -34.40 -18.04 -33.90
C PRO A 414 -33.94 -19.44 -34.29
N SER A 415 -34.75 -20.46 -34.00
CA SER A 415 -34.56 -21.79 -34.56
C SER A 415 -34.69 -21.72 -36.08
N SER A 416 -33.62 -22.03 -36.79
CA SER A 416 -33.67 -22.33 -38.23
C SER A 416 -33.66 -23.84 -38.38
N ASP A 417 -34.81 -24.46 -38.14
CA ASP A 417 -35.09 -25.83 -38.53
C ASP A 417 -36.01 -25.78 -39.76
N GLU A 418 -35.56 -26.35 -40.87
CA GLU A 418 -36.22 -27.51 -41.48
C GLU A 418 -35.45 -27.94 -42.75
N ASN A 419 -34.87 -29.14 -42.72
CA ASN A 419 -35.25 -30.16 -43.69
C ASN A 419 -35.03 -31.56 -43.11
N ALA A 420 -35.96 -32.48 -43.39
CA ALA A 420 -35.96 -33.87 -42.91
C ALA A 420 -34.82 -34.69 -43.58
N THR A 421 -34.42 -35.88 -43.11
CA THR A 421 -35.25 -37.07 -42.82
C THR A 421 -34.67 -37.92 -41.66
N ALA A 422 -35.53 -38.70 -41.00
CA ALA A 422 -35.17 -39.59 -39.89
C ALA A 422 -34.86 -41.03 -40.34
N GLU A 423 -34.02 -41.72 -39.55
CA GLU A 423 -34.03 -43.16 -39.16
C GLU A 423 -32.68 -43.41 -38.44
N ASP A 424 -32.66 -43.47 -37.10
CA ASP A 424 -32.90 -44.65 -36.25
C ASP A 424 -31.83 -45.76 -36.39
N THR A 425 -30.94 -45.86 -35.39
CA THR A 425 -30.39 -47.11 -34.81
C THR A 425 -29.52 -46.75 -33.58
N ALA A 426 -29.64 -47.53 -32.50
CA ALA A 426 -28.96 -47.30 -31.22
C ALA A 426 -27.45 -47.64 -31.23
N PRO A 427 -26.64 -47.04 -30.33
CA PRO A 427 -25.24 -47.43 -30.16
C PRO A 427 -25.08 -48.61 -29.17
N GLN A 428 -24.56 -49.73 -29.66
CA GLN A 428 -23.81 -50.68 -28.81
C GLN A 428 -22.32 -50.68 -29.20
N MET A 429 -21.52 -50.93 -28.16
CA MET A 429 -20.10 -51.31 -28.07
C MET A 429 -19.49 -51.97 -29.33
N VAL A 430 -18.19 -51.87 -29.62
CA VAL A 430 -17.10 -52.55 -28.88
C VAL A 430 -15.70 -52.01 -29.32
N GLU A 431 -14.74 -52.08 -28.39
CA GLU A 431 -13.26 -52.11 -28.54
C GLU A 431 -12.36 -50.89 -28.90
N GLN A 432 -11.22 -50.90 -28.20
CA GLN A 432 -9.94 -50.21 -28.44
C GLN A 432 -9.08 -51.09 -29.42
N PRO A 433 -7.81 -50.77 -29.76
CA PRO A 433 -6.98 -49.61 -29.44
C PRO A 433 -6.32 -48.95 -30.67
N ALA A 434 -5.60 -47.85 -30.45
CA ALA A 434 -4.69 -47.27 -31.43
C ALA A 434 -3.26 -47.24 -30.89
N ASN A 435 -2.37 -48.03 -31.50
CA ASN A 435 -0.93 -47.85 -31.43
C ASN A 435 -0.29 -48.45 -32.70
N VAL A 436 0.31 -47.61 -33.54
CA VAL A 436 1.64 -47.78 -34.15
C VAL A 436 2.02 -46.51 -34.94
N ASP A 437 3.31 -46.21 -34.98
CA ASP A 437 3.95 -45.13 -35.73
C ASP A 437 3.83 -45.28 -37.25
N ALA A 438 3.95 -44.16 -37.99
CA ALA A 438 5.05 -43.97 -38.95
C ALA A 438 4.98 -42.60 -39.68
N ALA A 439 6.14 -42.10 -40.06
CA ALA A 439 6.33 -40.84 -40.78
C ALA A 439 5.77 -40.83 -42.22
N VAL A 440 5.35 -39.65 -42.69
CA VAL A 440 5.31 -39.30 -44.12
C VAL A 440 5.98 -37.94 -44.32
N ASN A 441 7.01 -37.91 -45.16
CA ASN A 441 7.70 -36.69 -45.60
C ASN A 441 6.92 -35.98 -46.72
N THR A 442 6.99 -34.64 -46.74
CA THR A 442 7.36 -33.75 -47.88
C THR A 442 6.58 -32.41 -47.86
N PRO A 443 7.10 -31.32 -48.46
CA PRO A 443 8.49 -31.00 -48.78
C PRO A 443 8.96 -29.69 -48.12
N VAL A 444 10.27 -29.56 -47.87
CA VAL A 444 10.88 -28.30 -47.46
C VAL A 444 11.00 -27.37 -48.67
N VAL A 445 10.31 -26.22 -48.63
CA VAL A 445 10.68 -25.07 -49.46
C VAL A 445 11.91 -24.45 -48.84
N VAL A 446 13.06 -24.58 -49.51
CA VAL A 446 14.29 -23.89 -49.13
C VAL A 446 14.16 -22.43 -49.56
N ASP A 447 13.79 -21.57 -48.61
CA ASP A 447 13.95 -20.11 -48.75
C ASP A 447 15.12 -19.65 -47.88
N SER A 448 16.22 -19.28 -48.53
CA SER A 448 17.53 -19.08 -47.90
C SER A 448 17.62 -17.75 -47.15
N ASN A 449 17.18 -17.74 -45.88
CA ASN A 449 17.47 -16.68 -44.91
C ASN A 449 18.41 -17.20 -43.80
N ASP A 450 19.63 -17.59 -44.21
CA ASP A 450 20.63 -18.29 -43.39
C ASP A 450 21.22 -17.44 -42.23
N ASP A 451 21.25 -16.12 -42.39
CA ASP A 451 21.88 -15.17 -41.46
C ASP A 451 21.21 -15.12 -40.07
N GLY A 452 19.91 -15.42 -39.98
CA GLY A 452 19.16 -15.42 -38.73
C GLY A 452 19.38 -16.66 -37.85
N THR A 453 19.55 -17.83 -38.48
CA THR A 453 19.68 -19.11 -37.77
C THR A 453 21.04 -19.24 -37.12
N VAL A 454 22.10 -18.92 -37.85
CA VAL A 454 23.49 -18.95 -37.35
C VAL A 454 23.68 -18.01 -36.16
N ALA A 455 23.11 -16.80 -36.22
CA ALA A 455 23.17 -15.85 -35.11
C ALA A 455 22.48 -16.37 -33.83
N GLN A 456 21.34 -17.06 -33.98
CA GLN A 456 20.60 -17.64 -32.85
C GLN A 456 21.30 -18.88 -32.27
N GLU A 457 21.95 -19.69 -33.11
CA GLU A 457 22.75 -20.84 -32.68
C GLU A 457 24.02 -20.39 -31.93
N LEU A 458 24.71 -19.36 -32.43
CA LEU A 458 25.84 -18.73 -31.73
C LEU A 458 25.43 -18.10 -30.39
N GLU A 459 24.24 -17.49 -30.29
CA GLU A 459 23.73 -16.98 -29.00
C GLU A 459 23.45 -18.14 -28.02
N LEU A 460 22.83 -19.22 -28.47
CA LEU A 460 22.59 -20.42 -27.64
C LEU A 460 23.88 -21.09 -27.16
N GLU A 461 24.89 -21.19 -28.02
CA GLU A 461 26.17 -21.80 -27.68
C GLU A 461 26.99 -20.92 -26.73
N HIS A 462 26.97 -19.59 -26.91
CA HIS A 462 27.54 -18.65 -25.93
C HIS A 462 26.86 -18.78 -24.55
N MET A 463 25.54 -19.00 -24.52
CA MET A 463 24.79 -19.21 -23.28
C MET A 463 25.14 -20.54 -22.60
N ARG A 464 25.40 -21.62 -23.37
CA ARG A 464 25.89 -22.92 -22.86
C ARG A 464 27.29 -22.82 -22.27
N SER A 465 28.25 -22.27 -23.02
CA SER A 465 29.62 -22.05 -22.56
C SER A 465 29.66 -21.20 -21.28
N THR A 466 28.91 -20.09 -21.23
CA THR A 466 28.81 -19.23 -20.04
C THR A 466 28.20 -19.96 -18.83
N LEU A 467 27.28 -20.90 -19.06
CA LEU A 467 26.68 -21.73 -18.03
C LEU A 467 27.67 -22.77 -17.49
N GLU A 468 28.37 -23.47 -18.37
CA GLU A 468 29.36 -24.49 -18.00
C GLU A 468 30.50 -23.88 -17.19
N GLU A 469 31.10 -22.77 -17.67
CA GLU A 469 32.13 -22.02 -16.95
C GLU A 469 31.67 -21.62 -15.54
N ALA A 470 30.44 -21.10 -15.40
CA ALA A 470 29.91 -20.68 -14.11
C ALA A 470 29.60 -21.84 -13.15
N ILE A 471 29.19 -23.01 -13.66
CA ILE A 471 29.01 -24.22 -12.85
C ILE A 471 30.37 -24.75 -12.37
N VAL A 472 31.37 -24.82 -13.26
CA VAL A 472 32.73 -25.26 -12.91
C VAL A 472 33.36 -24.33 -11.86
N GLU A 473 33.30 -23.02 -12.08
CA GLU A 473 33.77 -22.01 -11.11
C GLU A 473 33.07 -22.16 -9.75
N THR A 474 31.75 -22.38 -9.74
CA THR A 474 30.98 -22.52 -8.50
C THR A 474 31.34 -23.81 -7.74
N ARG A 475 31.58 -24.92 -8.46
CA ARG A 475 32.06 -26.19 -7.87
C ARG A 475 33.45 -26.03 -7.25
N CYS A 476 34.32 -25.21 -7.83
CA CYS A 476 35.66 -24.92 -7.31
C CYS A 476 35.69 -23.78 -6.25
N THR A 477 34.57 -23.10 -5.99
CA THR A 477 34.51 -21.95 -5.07
C THR A 477 33.81 -22.30 -3.76
N PRO A 478 34.52 -22.26 -2.61
CA PRO A 478 33.90 -22.44 -1.28
C PRO A 478 32.74 -21.47 -1.05
N LEU A 479 31.69 -21.91 -0.34
CA LEU A 479 30.48 -21.12 -0.05
C LEU A 479 30.78 -19.69 0.43
N GLU A 480 31.75 -19.55 1.34
CA GLU A 480 32.19 -18.28 1.93
C GLU A 480 32.72 -17.27 0.90
N ASN A 481 33.32 -17.78 -0.18
CA ASN A 481 33.97 -17.01 -1.23
C ASN A 481 33.05 -16.77 -2.45
N ARG A 482 31.87 -17.40 -2.49
CA ARG A 482 30.91 -17.23 -3.59
C ARG A 482 30.52 -15.75 -3.74
N PRO A 483 30.47 -15.23 -4.98
CA PRO A 483 30.17 -13.83 -5.21
C PRO A 483 28.71 -13.49 -4.87
N ARG A 484 28.42 -12.25 -4.51
CA ARG A 484 27.03 -11.84 -4.22
C ARG A 484 26.25 -11.64 -5.52
N LEU A 485 25.26 -12.51 -5.74
CA LEU A 485 24.31 -12.42 -6.84
C LEU A 485 23.46 -11.14 -6.73
N PRO A 486 23.47 -10.25 -7.74
CA PRO A 486 22.68 -9.03 -7.72
C PRO A 486 21.18 -9.31 -7.94
N ARG A 487 20.33 -8.45 -7.37
CA ARG A 487 18.90 -8.45 -7.67
C ARG A 487 18.66 -7.97 -9.10
N ILE A 488 18.27 -8.88 -10.00
CA ILE A 488 17.97 -8.54 -11.39
C ILE A 488 16.52 -8.03 -11.58
N ALA A 489 16.30 -7.24 -12.64
CA ALA A 489 14.97 -6.75 -13.00
C ALA A 489 14.10 -7.87 -13.62
N LEU A 490 12.78 -7.83 -13.40
CA LEU A 490 11.81 -8.80 -13.94
C LEU A 490 11.40 -8.51 -15.41
N SER A 491 12.35 -8.04 -16.23
CA SER A 491 12.11 -7.65 -17.62
C SER A 491 11.72 -8.85 -18.49
N LYS A 492 11.21 -8.61 -19.71
CA LYS A 492 10.93 -9.68 -20.68
C LYS A 492 12.23 -10.35 -21.14
N ARG A 493 13.29 -9.58 -21.44
CA ARG A 493 14.63 -10.07 -21.80
C ARG A 493 15.21 -10.99 -20.73
N ASN A 494 15.24 -10.54 -19.48
CA ASN A 494 15.84 -11.30 -18.38
C ASN A 494 15.12 -12.63 -18.15
N ARG A 495 13.78 -12.64 -18.28
CA ARG A 495 12.97 -13.88 -18.22
C ARG A 495 13.12 -14.78 -19.44
N ALA A 496 13.52 -14.24 -20.60
CA ALA A 496 13.84 -15.06 -21.78
C ALA A 496 15.16 -15.79 -21.56
N VAL A 497 16.20 -15.10 -21.08
CA VAL A 497 17.49 -15.73 -20.71
C VAL A 497 17.29 -16.87 -19.70
N VAL A 498 16.59 -16.62 -18.58
CA VAL A 498 16.28 -17.68 -17.60
C VAL A 498 15.54 -18.87 -18.22
N ARG A 499 14.57 -18.62 -19.11
CA ARG A 499 13.83 -19.70 -19.79
C ARG A 499 14.69 -20.49 -20.79
N ALA A 500 15.64 -19.84 -21.46
CA ALA A 500 16.53 -20.48 -22.42
C ALA A 500 17.61 -21.35 -21.75
N LEU A 501 18.09 -20.98 -20.55
CA LEU A 501 18.98 -21.84 -19.77
C LEU A 501 18.24 -23.04 -19.14
N ASN A 502 16.93 -22.92 -18.87
CA ASN A 502 16.19 -23.92 -18.12
C ASN A 502 16.27 -25.35 -18.71
N PRO A 503 16.17 -25.60 -20.04
CA PRO A 503 16.43 -26.92 -20.63
C PRO A 503 17.89 -27.37 -20.52
N MET A 504 18.86 -26.44 -20.61
CA MET A 504 20.29 -26.75 -20.52
C MET A 504 20.69 -27.29 -19.14
N LEU A 505 19.95 -26.91 -18.09
CA LEU A 505 20.20 -27.36 -16.72
C LEU A 505 19.82 -28.83 -16.48
N VAL A 506 18.98 -29.44 -17.32
CA VAL A 506 18.49 -30.82 -17.12
C VAL A 506 19.65 -31.80 -17.00
N THR A 507 20.59 -31.78 -17.96
CA THR A 507 21.77 -32.66 -17.99
C THR A 507 22.64 -32.54 -16.74
N TYR A 508 22.82 -31.32 -16.21
CA TYR A 508 23.59 -31.09 -15.00
C TYR A 508 22.86 -31.55 -13.73
N LEU A 509 21.54 -31.31 -13.65
CA LEU A 509 20.72 -31.62 -12.48
C LEU A 509 20.39 -33.10 -12.37
N GLU A 510 20.22 -33.82 -13.48
CA GLU A 510 20.04 -35.28 -13.49
C GLU A 510 21.31 -36.00 -13.02
N ALA A 511 22.49 -35.50 -13.37
CA ALA A 511 23.77 -35.97 -12.86
C ALA A 511 24.05 -35.58 -11.38
N SER A 512 23.20 -34.76 -10.76
CA SER A 512 23.41 -34.28 -9.39
C SER A 512 23.16 -35.37 -8.35
N ARG A 513 24.21 -35.67 -7.58
CA ARG A 513 24.21 -36.75 -6.57
C ARG A 513 23.51 -36.33 -5.28
N ASP A 514 23.75 -35.10 -4.81
CA ASP A 514 23.23 -34.62 -3.53
C ASP A 514 22.71 -33.16 -3.59
N LEU A 515 22.12 -32.70 -2.48
CA LEU A 515 21.56 -31.34 -2.36
C LEU A 515 22.63 -30.24 -2.46
N CYS A 516 23.89 -30.49 -2.08
CA CYS A 516 24.98 -29.52 -2.16
C CYS A 516 25.47 -29.35 -3.60
N GLU A 517 25.55 -30.43 -4.37
CA GLU A 517 25.81 -30.41 -5.80
C GLU A 517 24.68 -29.70 -6.56
N THR A 518 23.41 -29.99 -6.22
CA THR A 518 22.24 -29.30 -6.79
C THR A 518 22.26 -27.79 -6.49
N ASP A 519 22.53 -27.38 -5.25
CA ASP A 519 22.69 -25.97 -4.89
C ASP A 519 23.80 -25.31 -5.73
N SER A 520 24.96 -25.96 -5.84
CA SER A 520 26.12 -25.45 -6.58
C SER A 520 25.81 -25.26 -8.07
N ILE A 521 25.07 -26.18 -8.69
CA ILE A 521 24.59 -26.06 -10.07
C ILE A 521 23.62 -24.88 -10.21
N LEU A 522 22.66 -24.74 -9.29
CA LEU A 522 21.66 -23.67 -9.33
C LEU A 522 22.27 -22.28 -9.08
N PHE A 523 23.29 -22.19 -8.24
CA PHE A 523 24.07 -20.99 -8.04
C PHE A 523 24.90 -20.65 -9.28
N GLY A 524 25.58 -21.63 -9.89
CA GLY A 524 26.30 -21.45 -11.16
C GLY A 524 25.38 -20.96 -12.28
N ALA A 525 24.17 -21.53 -12.37
CA ALA A 525 23.14 -21.09 -13.31
C ALA A 525 22.70 -19.65 -13.06
N ALA A 526 22.47 -19.26 -11.81
CA ALA A 526 22.13 -17.89 -11.45
C ALA A 526 23.26 -16.90 -11.79
N LEU A 527 24.53 -17.30 -11.57
CA LEU A 527 25.72 -16.55 -11.92
C LEU A 527 25.86 -16.38 -13.45
N ALA A 528 25.64 -17.43 -14.23
CA ALA A 528 25.60 -17.39 -15.69
C ALA A 528 24.54 -16.41 -16.21
N VAL A 529 23.30 -16.47 -15.69
CA VAL A 529 22.25 -15.51 -16.04
C VAL A 529 22.68 -14.07 -15.71
N CYS A 530 23.36 -13.85 -14.58
CA CYS A 530 23.89 -12.52 -14.24
C CYS A 530 24.95 -12.05 -15.24
N ARG A 531 25.84 -12.94 -15.71
CA ARG A 531 26.86 -12.65 -16.73
C ARG A 531 26.23 -12.28 -18.08
N ILE A 532 25.34 -13.12 -18.60
CA ILE A 532 24.65 -12.94 -19.90
C ILE A 532 23.83 -11.64 -19.95
N ILE A 533 23.29 -11.19 -18.81
CA ILE A 533 22.52 -9.93 -18.71
C ILE A 533 23.44 -8.71 -18.47
N GLY A 534 24.74 -8.90 -18.22
CA GLY A 534 25.68 -7.82 -17.87
C GLY A 534 25.44 -7.24 -16.48
N ALA A 535 24.87 -8.02 -15.56
CA ALA A 535 24.62 -7.60 -14.18
C ALA A 535 25.94 -7.56 -13.39
N LYS A 536 26.17 -6.48 -12.64
CA LYS A 536 27.38 -6.32 -11.81
C LYS A 536 27.34 -7.25 -10.60
N VAL A 537 28.01 -8.39 -10.73
CA VAL A 537 28.28 -9.35 -9.66
C VAL A 537 29.43 -8.81 -8.80
N SER A 538 29.29 -8.84 -7.48
CA SER A 538 30.34 -8.38 -6.54
C SER A 538 31.08 -9.58 -5.95
N THR A 539 32.41 -9.59 -6.03
CA THR A 539 33.23 -10.58 -5.33
C THR A 539 33.08 -10.45 -3.81
N ALA A 540 33.05 -11.59 -3.11
CA ALA A 540 33.22 -11.62 -1.67
C ALA A 540 34.61 -11.04 -1.32
N GLY A 541 34.68 -10.16 -0.31
CA GLY A 541 35.92 -9.47 0.08
C GLY A 541 35.92 -7.96 -0.21
N ARG A 542 35.27 -7.47 -1.28
CA ARG A 542 34.93 -6.04 -1.38
C ARG A 542 33.68 -5.76 -0.55
N ALA A 543 33.90 -5.71 0.77
CA ALA A 543 33.19 -4.71 1.56
C ALA A 543 33.48 -3.36 0.92
N THR A 544 32.53 -2.85 0.12
CA THR A 544 32.40 -1.41 -0.05
C THR A 544 32.07 -0.88 1.34
N GLY A 545 33.10 -0.64 2.16
CA GLY A 545 32.97 0.14 3.38
C GLY A 545 32.14 1.36 3.03
N HIS A 546 31.17 1.71 3.86
CA HIS A 546 30.27 2.82 3.59
C HIS A 546 31.12 4.07 3.33
N SER A 547 31.39 4.36 2.06
CA SER A 547 31.85 5.67 1.64
C SER A 547 30.84 6.62 2.25
N SER A 548 31.34 7.52 3.08
CA SER A 548 30.55 8.41 3.94
C SER A 548 29.92 9.51 3.08
N ALA A 549 29.18 9.08 2.07
CA ALA A 549 28.50 9.86 1.06
C ALA A 549 27.41 10.65 1.76
N ILE A 550 27.81 11.86 2.19
CA ILE A 550 27.04 12.80 3.00
C ILE A 550 25.58 12.77 2.53
N PRO A 551 24.63 12.32 3.38
CA PRO A 551 23.25 12.11 2.98
C PRO A 551 22.66 13.32 2.28
N ALA A 552 21.87 13.10 1.23
CA ALA A 552 21.38 14.18 0.37
C ALA A 552 20.54 15.24 1.10
N TRP A 553 20.01 14.95 2.30
CA TRP A 553 19.39 15.97 3.16
C TRP A 553 20.43 16.86 3.85
N ARG A 554 21.54 16.31 4.35
CA ARG A 554 22.62 17.04 5.03
C ARG A 554 23.30 18.00 4.05
N ARG A 555 23.65 17.51 2.86
CA ARG A 555 24.22 18.32 1.76
C ARG A 555 23.34 19.52 1.39
N ARG A 556 22.01 19.32 1.32
CA ARG A 556 21.04 20.40 1.06
C ARG A 556 20.94 21.43 2.21
N ILE A 557 21.16 21.02 3.46
CA ILE A 557 21.20 21.94 4.61
C ILE A 557 22.51 22.73 4.61
N GLU A 558 23.64 22.06 4.40
CA GLU A 558 24.97 22.68 4.29
C GLU A 558 24.99 23.72 3.15
N GLU A 559 24.41 23.40 1.99
CA GLU A 559 24.29 24.33 0.86
C GLU A 559 23.38 25.53 1.16
N ARG A 560 22.28 25.34 1.92
CA ARG A 560 21.44 26.45 2.41
C ARG A 560 22.19 27.34 3.41
N ILE A 561 22.98 26.76 4.30
CA ILE A 561 23.82 27.50 5.25
C ILE A 561 24.90 28.30 4.50
N ALA A 562 25.56 27.70 3.50
CA ALA A 562 26.53 28.38 2.65
C ALA A 562 25.91 29.57 1.90
N LYS A 563 24.73 29.38 1.30
CA LYS A 563 23.97 30.47 0.64
C LYS A 563 23.58 31.59 1.60
N ALA A 564 23.17 31.26 2.83
CA ALA A 564 22.87 32.24 3.87
C ALA A 564 24.12 33.02 4.32
N ARG A 565 25.25 32.34 4.58
CA ARG A 565 26.55 32.98 4.90
C ARG A 565 27.01 33.91 3.78
N ALA A 566 26.91 33.47 2.52
CA ALA A 566 27.25 34.28 1.35
C ALA A 566 26.28 35.46 1.11
N LEU A 567 25.06 35.41 1.65
CA LEU A 567 24.15 36.56 1.67
C LEU A 567 24.54 37.54 2.78
N ILE A 568 24.77 37.05 4.00
CA ILE A 568 25.21 37.84 5.16
C ILE A 568 26.50 38.60 4.82
N GLY A 569 27.51 37.93 4.24
CA GLY A 569 28.75 38.59 3.81
C GLY A 569 28.52 39.70 2.79
N ARG A 570 27.60 39.53 1.83
CA ARG A 570 27.23 40.59 0.87
C ARG A 570 26.48 41.75 1.52
N LEU A 571 25.65 41.49 2.52
CA LEU A 571 24.99 42.54 3.32
C LEU A 571 26.00 43.32 4.18
N ILE A 572 27.00 42.64 4.75
CA ILE A 572 28.10 43.28 5.49
C ILE A 572 28.93 44.16 4.54
N CYS A 573 29.35 43.65 3.38
CA CYS A 573 30.07 44.46 2.39
C CYS A 573 29.28 45.70 1.93
N PHE A 574 27.96 45.58 1.76
CA PHE A 574 27.10 46.72 1.45
C PHE A 574 27.05 47.73 2.60
N ARG A 575 26.90 47.27 3.85
CA ARG A 575 26.98 48.12 5.06
C ARG A 575 28.33 48.83 5.19
N SER A 576 29.42 48.21 4.74
CA SER A 576 30.76 48.78 4.67
C SER A 576 30.99 49.70 3.45
N GLY A 577 29.93 50.17 2.77
CA GLY A 577 30.00 51.14 1.67
C GLY A 577 30.25 50.55 0.27
N ASN A 578 30.32 49.21 0.11
CA ASN A 578 30.62 48.61 -1.19
C ASN A 578 29.39 48.53 -2.10
N ASN A 579 29.18 49.59 -2.88
CA ASN A 579 28.04 49.78 -3.77
C ASN A 579 28.17 49.12 -5.17
N ARG A 580 29.03 48.09 -5.33
CA ARG A 580 29.15 47.37 -6.62
C ARG A 580 27.79 46.81 -7.08
N PRO A 581 27.38 46.97 -8.36
CA PRO A 581 26.02 46.63 -8.82
C PRO A 581 25.54 45.21 -8.49
N ARG A 582 26.44 44.21 -8.49
CA ARG A 582 26.12 42.82 -8.12
C ARG A 582 25.76 42.68 -6.62
N ILE A 583 26.38 43.46 -5.74
CA ILE A 583 26.06 43.49 -4.30
C ILE A 583 24.71 44.17 -4.11
N VAL A 584 24.53 45.38 -4.67
CA VAL A 584 23.27 46.15 -4.59
C VAL A 584 22.07 45.36 -5.12
N ARG A 585 22.22 44.65 -6.25
CA ARG A 585 21.18 43.74 -6.78
C ARG A 585 20.87 42.58 -5.82
N THR A 586 21.87 42.01 -5.16
CA THR A 586 21.67 40.97 -4.14
C THR A 586 20.90 41.52 -2.94
N VAL A 587 21.25 42.72 -2.45
CA VAL A 587 20.56 43.39 -1.33
C VAL A 587 19.10 43.68 -1.70
N ARG A 588 18.85 44.29 -2.86
CA ARG A 588 17.49 44.55 -3.38
C ARG A 588 16.64 43.29 -3.45
N MET A 589 17.20 42.16 -3.92
CA MET A 589 16.49 40.88 -3.96
C MET A 589 16.24 40.27 -2.57
N ALA A 590 17.13 40.51 -1.61
CA ALA A 590 16.98 40.00 -0.24
C ALA A 590 15.90 40.74 0.57
N PHE A 591 15.71 42.04 0.30
CA PHE A 591 14.68 42.87 0.91
C PHE A 591 13.41 43.01 0.06
N ALA A 592 13.34 42.37 -1.12
CA ALA A 592 12.17 42.40 -1.98
C ALA A 592 10.92 41.84 -1.26
N GLY A 593 9.86 42.66 -1.18
CA GLY A 593 8.65 42.32 -0.43
C GLY A 593 8.69 42.64 1.07
N THR A 594 9.77 43.23 1.57
CA THR A 594 9.78 43.92 2.87
C THR A 594 9.50 45.41 2.65
N ASN A 595 8.92 46.11 3.63
CA ASN A 595 8.64 47.56 3.56
C ASN A 595 9.91 48.45 3.67
N VAL A 596 11.09 47.91 3.39
CA VAL A 596 12.38 48.59 3.47
C VAL A 596 12.78 49.08 2.08
N GLY A 597 12.42 50.32 1.75
CA GLY A 597 12.83 50.97 0.50
C GLY A 597 14.28 51.42 0.55
N LEU A 598 15.08 51.06 -0.47
CA LEU A 598 16.48 51.49 -0.63
C LEU A 598 16.59 52.90 -1.25
N SER A 599 15.74 53.83 -0.78
CA SER A 599 15.53 55.16 -1.37
C SER A 599 15.39 56.24 -0.30
N GLN A 600 16.44 56.47 0.49
CA GLN A 600 16.73 57.78 1.08
C GLN A 600 18.19 57.85 1.59
N PRO A 601 18.94 58.93 1.34
CA PRO A 601 20.28 59.14 1.88
C PRO A 601 20.21 59.86 3.23
N ASP A 602 19.98 59.11 4.32
CA ASP A 602 20.04 59.62 5.69
C ASP A 602 20.64 58.56 6.64
N ILE A 603 21.89 58.16 6.38
CA ILE A 603 22.75 57.49 7.38
C ILE A 603 24.16 58.07 7.29
N THR A 604 24.28 59.36 7.61
CA THR A 604 25.56 60.02 7.96
C THR A 604 25.37 60.90 9.19
N GLN A 605 25.08 60.27 10.34
CA GLN A 605 25.47 60.73 11.69
C GLN A 605 25.10 59.66 12.75
N ASN A 606 26.05 59.42 13.66
CA ASN A 606 26.06 58.44 14.77
C ASN A 606 26.03 56.95 14.38
#